data_AF-A0A926LT98-F1
#
_entry.id   AF-A0A926LT98-F1
#
_cell.length_a   1.000
_cell.length_b   1.000
_cell.length_c   1.000
_cell.angle_alpha   90.00
_cell.angle_beta   90.00
_cell.angle_gamma   90.00
#
_symmetry.space_group_name_H-M   'P 1'
#
loop_
_entity.id
_entity.type
_entity.pdbx_description
1 polymer ?
#
loop_
_entity_poly.entity_id
_entity_poly.type
_entity_poly.pdbx_seq_one_letter_code
_entity_poly.pdbx_strand_id
1 'polypeptide(L)'
;DLPTYAFDRRRYWLDRTTQAVADPMQDRFWEAVDREDASELAELVGIEAPEARSSLGIVLPSIADWRQQSQNAGKFESWRYRVEWDV
;
A
#
# COMPACT_ATOMS: atom_id res chain seq x y z
N ASP A 1 -32.57 41.66 19.49
CA ASP A 1 -31.13 41.36 19.59
C ASP A 1 -30.96 39.90 19.20
N LEU A 2 -30.41 39.62 18.02
CA LEU A 2 -30.30 38.25 17.49
C LEU A 2 -28.84 37.81 17.57
N PRO A 3 -28.53 36.58 18.00
CA PRO A 3 -27.16 36.14 18.05
C PRO A 3 -26.62 36.06 16.61
N THR A 4 -25.62 36.88 16.33
CA THR A 4 -24.83 36.83 15.10
C THR A 4 -24.14 35.47 15.01
N TYR A 5 -24.77 34.56 14.27
CA TYR A 5 -24.17 33.43 13.55
C TYR A 5 -22.98 32.73 14.26
N ALA A 6 -23.25 31.75 15.14
CA ALA A 6 -22.23 30.88 15.72
C ALA A 6 -21.98 29.67 14.83
N PHE A 7 -21.38 29.87 13.66
CA PHE A 7 -20.91 28.77 12.81
C PHE A 7 -19.43 28.57 13.12
N ASP A 8 -19.18 27.88 14.24
CA ASP A 8 -17.87 27.30 14.54
C ASP A 8 -17.62 26.19 13.50
N ARG A 9 -17.00 26.57 12.37
CA ARG A 9 -16.72 25.66 11.24
C ARG A 9 -15.64 24.66 11.65
N ARG A 10 -16.01 23.64 12.43
CA ARG A 10 -15.15 22.48 12.64
C ARG A 10 -15.16 21.67 11.34
N ARG A 11 -13.98 21.55 10.73
CA ARG A 11 -13.75 20.61 9.64
C ARG A 11 -13.89 19.20 10.21
N TYR A 12 -14.93 18.48 9.78
CA TYR A 12 -15.15 17.06 10.07
C TYR A 12 -14.63 16.14 8.96
N TRP A 13 -13.78 16.66 8.07
CA TRP A 13 -13.15 15.81 7.06
C TRP A 13 -12.13 14.92 7.75
N LEU A 14 -12.16 13.63 7.45
CA LEU A 14 -11.10 12.69 7.81
C LEU A 14 -9.77 13.27 7.34
N ASP A 15 -8.89 13.62 8.28
CA ASP A 15 -7.51 13.96 7.98
C ASP A 15 -6.90 12.76 7.25
N ARG A 16 -6.82 12.86 5.93
CA ARG A 16 -6.05 11.92 5.14
C ARG A 16 -4.60 12.19 5.48
N THR A 17 -4.07 11.38 6.39
CA THR A 17 -2.79 10.67 6.25
C THR A 17 -2.43 10.07 7.60
N THR A 18 -3.09 8.97 7.97
CA THR A 18 -2.30 7.94 8.65
C THR A 18 -1.42 7.33 7.58
N GLN A 19 -0.20 7.85 7.44
CA GLN A 19 0.85 7.10 6.77
C GLN A 19 0.87 5.74 7.45
N ALA A 20 0.45 4.69 6.72
CA ALA A 20 0.41 3.36 7.27
C ALA A 20 1.80 3.09 7.83
N VAL A 21 1.88 2.86 9.14
CA VAL A 21 3.14 2.49 9.79
C VAL A 21 3.59 1.23 9.06
N ALA A 22 4.75 1.29 8.40
CA ALA A 22 5.29 0.17 7.69
C ALA A 22 5.43 -1.00 8.67
N ASP A 23 4.69 -2.08 8.41
CA ASP A 23 4.78 -3.30 9.19
C ASP A 23 6.05 -4.04 8.74
N PRO A 24 7.04 -4.24 9.61
CA PRO A 24 8.28 -4.92 9.26
C PRO A 24 8.05 -6.33 8.69
N MET A 25 6.94 -6.98 9.06
CA MET A 25 6.56 -8.28 8.50
C MET A 25 6.11 -8.15 7.05
N GLN A 26 5.35 -7.10 6.72
CA GLN A 26 4.93 -6.82 5.35
C GLN A 26 6.13 -6.45 4.48
N ASP A 27 7.09 -5.69 5.02
CA ASP A 27 8.32 -5.34 4.29
C ASP A 27 9.13 -6.59 3.91
N ARG A 28 9.29 -7.54 4.85
CA ARG A 28 9.98 -8.82 4.58
C ARG A 28 9.27 -9.68 3.54
N PHE A 29 7.94 -9.77 3.62
CA PHE A 29 7.14 -10.46 2.62
C PHE A 29 7.43 -9.88 1.22
N TRP A 30 7.40 -8.57 1.13
CA TRP A 30 7.61 -7.86 -0.12
C TRP A 30 9.04 -7.94 -0.65
N GLU A 31 10.04 -7.99 0.23
CA GLU A 31 11.43 -8.23 -0.14
C GLU A 31 11.63 -9.63 -0.75
N ALA A 32 10.98 -10.66 -0.19
CA ALA A 32 11.00 -12.01 -0.76
C ALA A 32 10.32 -12.07 -2.14
N VAL A 33 9.22 -11.32 -2.34
CA VAL A 33 8.58 -11.17 -3.66
C VAL A 33 9.52 -10.52 -4.68
N ASP A 34 10.19 -9.42 -4.32
CA ASP A 34 11.10 -8.70 -5.23
C ASP A 34 12.34 -9.53 -5.59
N ARG A 35 12.80 -10.41 -4.69
CA ARG A 35 13.90 -11.35 -4.95
C ARG A 35 13.46 -12.61 -5.70
N GLU A 36 12.17 -12.73 -6.02
CA GLU A 36 11.56 -13.93 -6.61
C GLU A 36 11.84 -15.20 -5.78
N ASP A 37 11.98 -15.05 -4.46
CA ASP A 37 12.32 -16.13 -3.55
C ASP A 37 11.06 -16.88 -3.09
N ALA A 38 10.65 -17.85 -3.91
CA ALA A 38 9.54 -18.76 -3.60
C ALA A 38 9.75 -19.55 -2.30
N SER A 39 11.01 -19.72 -1.90
CA SER A 39 11.36 -20.52 -0.76
C SER A 39 11.11 -19.79 0.55
N GLU A 40 11.66 -18.60 0.64
CA GLU A 40 11.49 -17.72 1.79
C GLU A 40 10.04 -17.25 1.93
N LEU A 41 9.36 -16.96 0.81
CA LEU A 41 7.95 -16.56 0.83
C LEU A 41 7.04 -17.67 1.37
N ALA A 42 7.29 -18.92 0.97
CA ALA A 42 6.52 -20.06 1.46
C ALA A 42 6.73 -20.27 2.97
N GLU A 43 7.94 -20.06 3.49
CA GLU A 43 8.22 -20.11 4.93
C GLU A 43 7.52 -18.97 5.70
N LEU A 44 7.52 -17.75 5.16
CA LEU A 44 6.84 -16.59 5.74
C LEU A 44 5.32 -16.77 5.82
N VAL A 45 4.72 -17.41 4.83
CA VAL A 45 3.26 -17.61 4.73
C VAL A 45 2.80 -18.94 5.36
N GLY A 46 3.73 -19.83 5.70
CA GLY A 46 3.43 -21.16 6.27
C GLY A 46 2.94 -22.18 5.24
N ILE A 47 3.48 -22.12 4.02
CA ILE A 47 3.17 -23.05 2.93
C ILE A 47 4.16 -24.23 2.98
N GLU A 48 3.70 -25.33 3.56
CA GLU A 48 4.48 -26.58 3.69
C GLU A 48 4.34 -27.52 2.48
N ALA A 49 3.27 -27.34 1.69
CA ALA A 49 2.98 -28.21 0.55
C ALA A 49 3.97 -27.97 -0.62
N PRO A 50 4.73 -28.98 -1.05
CA PRO A 50 5.71 -28.84 -2.15
C PRO A 50 5.09 -28.38 -3.47
N GLU A 51 3.84 -28.78 -3.72
CA GLU A 51 3.09 -28.42 -4.92
C GLU A 51 2.77 -26.91 -4.90
N ALA A 52 2.38 -26.38 -3.74
CA ALA A 52 2.08 -24.96 -3.57
C ALA A 52 3.36 -24.10 -3.69
N ARG A 53 4.50 -24.57 -3.16
CA ARG A 53 5.81 -23.91 -3.32
C ARG A 53 6.24 -23.86 -4.79
N SER A 54 5.95 -24.92 -5.56
CA SER A 54 6.21 -24.95 -7.00
C SER A 54 5.30 -23.99 -7.77
N SER A 55 4.01 -23.89 -7.40
CA SER A 55 3.09 -22.91 -7.98
C SER A 55 3.51 -21.46 -7.70
N LEU A 56 4.07 -21.17 -6.52
CA LEU A 56 4.60 -19.84 -6.20
C LEU A 56 5.70 -19.40 -7.17
N GLY A 57 6.63 -20.30 -7.52
CA GLY A 57 7.68 -20.00 -8.50
C GLY A 57 7.16 -19.63 -9.90
N ILE A 58 5.96 -20.09 -10.26
CA ILE A 58 5.34 -19.77 -11.56
C ILE A 58 4.69 -18.38 -11.54
N VAL A 59 4.06 -17.99 -10.43
CA VAL A 59 3.30 -16.74 -10.33
C VAL A 59 4.11 -15.56 -9.80
N LEU A 60 5.21 -15.82 -9.08
CA LEU A 60 6.03 -14.82 -8.42
C LEU A 60 6.54 -13.72 -9.36
N PRO A 61 7.10 -14.04 -10.55
CA PRO A 61 7.59 -13.01 -11.47
C PRO A 61 6.47 -12.04 -11.88
N SER A 62 5.25 -12.54 -12.11
CA SER A 62 4.10 -11.69 -12.46
C SER A 62 3.67 -10.78 -11.31
N ILE A 63 3.80 -11.23 -10.07
CA ILE A 63 3.50 -10.43 -8.87
C ILE A 63 4.58 -9.36 -8.65
N ALA A 64 5.85 -9.71 -8.86
CA ALA A 64 6.98 -8.77 -8.78
C ALA A 64 6.84 -7.64 -9.82
N ASP A 65 6.53 -7.99 -11.07
CA ASP A 65 6.27 -7.03 -12.15
C ASP A 65 5.11 -6.07 -11.83
N TRP A 66 4.01 -6.61 -11.30
CA TRP A 66 2.86 -5.81 -10.91
C TRP A 66 3.22 -4.84 -9.77
N ARG A 67 3.98 -5.31 -8.78
CA ARG A 67 4.42 -4.47 -7.66
C ARG A 67 5.35 -3.35 -8.12
N GLN A 68 6.29 -3.64 -9.02
CA GLN A 68 7.17 -2.63 -9.60
C GLN A 68 6.36 -1.54 -10.33
N GLN A 69 5.34 -1.94 -11.10
CA GLN A 69 4.43 -1.00 -11.78
C GLN A 69 3.62 -0.16 -10.78
N SER A 70 3.11 -0.78 -9.71
CA SER A 70 2.36 -0.07 -8.66
C SER A 70 3.22 0.98 -7.94
N GLN A 71 4.46 0.64 -7.60
CA GLN A 71 5.41 1.60 -7.00
C GLN A 71 5.72 2.77 -7.95
N ASN A 72 5.87 2.49 -9.24
CA ASN A 72 6.10 3.53 -10.24
C ASN A 72 4.86 4.43 -10.40
N ALA A 73 3.65 3.87 -10.43
CA ALA A 73 2.40 4.62 -10.48
C ALA A 73 2.18 5.47 -9.22
N GLY A 74 2.47 4.94 -8.03
CA GLY A 74 2.39 5.65 -6.75
C GLY A 74 3.34 6.85 -6.68
N LYS A 75 4.54 6.76 -7.29
CA LYS A 75 5.44 7.92 -7.44
C LYS A 75 4.78 9.04 -8.27
N PHE A 76 4.11 8.70 -9.36
CA PHE A 76 3.38 9.69 -10.18
C PHE A 76 2.15 10.25 -9.47
N GLU A 77 1.46 9.45 -8.65
CA GLU A 77 0.30 9.89 -7.89
C GLU A 77 0.69 10.85 -6.75
N SER A 78 1.86 10.64 -6.13
CA SER A 78 2.42 11.56 -5.12
C SER A 78 2.72 12.96 -5.65
N TRP A 79 2.83 13.12 -6.97
CA TRP A 79 3.06 14.41 -7.63
C TRP A 79 1.78 15.05 -8.17
N ARG A 80 0.64 14.37 -8.09
CA ARG A 80 -0.65 14.92 -8.51
C ARG A 80 -1.22 15.79 -7.39
N TYR A 81 -0.70 17.02 -7.30
CA TYR A 81 -1.38 18.09 -6.58
C TYR A 81 -2.73 18.34 -7.24
N ARG A 82 -3.82 18.09 -6.50
CA ARG A 82 -5.15 18.53 -6.88
C ARG A 82 -5.31 19.98 -6.41
N VAL A 83 -5.46 20.91 -7.35
CA VAL A 83 -5.86 22.29 -7.05
C VAL A 83 -7.33 22.24 -6.67
N GLU A 84 -7.62 22.34 -5.37
CA GLU A 84 -8.97 22.63 -4.88
C GLU A 84 -9.08 24.14 -4.69
N TRP A 85 -10.09 24.74 -5.33
CA TRP A 85 -10.37 26.17 -5.20
C TRP A 85 -11.07 26.41 -3.87
N ASP A 86 -10.44 27.22 -3.03
CA ASP A 86 -11.08 27.82 -1.85
C ASP A 86 -11.94 29.01 -2.33
N VAL A 87 -13.16 29.12 -1.81
CA VAL A 87 -14.18 30.13 -2.20
C VAL A 87 -14.21 31.25 -1.17
#